data_AF-T0Z0U3-F1
#
_entry.id   AF-T0Z0U3-F1
#
_cell.length_a   1.000
_cell.length_b   1.000
_cell.length_c   1.000
_cell.angle_alpha   90.00
_cell.angle_beta   90.00
_cell.angle_gamma   90.00
#
_symmetry.space_group_name_H-M   'P 1'
#
loop_
_entity.id
_entity.type
_entity.pdbx_description
1 polymer ?
#
loop_
_entity_poly.entity_id
_entity_poly.type
_entity_poly.pdbx_seq_one_letter_code
_entity_poly.pdbx_strand_id
1 'polypeptide(L)' 'EDLPAWHHVGLYAYRVSFLRLFACLSPAPIERHEALEQLRALWYGYRIAVVRLMTAPLPGVDTPEDLERLCMAWATRVA' A
#
# COMPACT_ATOMS: atom_id res chain seq x y z
N GLU A 1 9.62 22.83 13.87
CA GLU A 1 10.47 21.84 13.20
C GLU A 1 9.58 21.03 12.28
N ASP A 2 9.94 20.91 11.00
CA ASP A 2 9.18 20.06 10.07
C ASP A 2 9.49 18.59 10.36
N LEU A 3 8.46 17.85 10.78
CA LEU A 3 8.55 16.41 10.94
C LEU A 3 8.44 15.75 9.55
N PRO A 4 9.46 15.00 9.09
CA PRO A 4 9.36 14.33 7.81
C PRO A 4 8.26 13.27 7.85
N ALA A 5 7.22 13.44 7.03
CA ALA A 5 6.13 12.49 6.87
C ALA A 5 6.35 11.64 5.61
N TRP A 6 6.14 10.33 5.73
CA TRP A 6 6.24 9.40 4.61
C TRP A 6 4.85 8.87 4.24
N HIS A 7 4.53 8.86 2.95
CA HIS A 7 3.30 8.27 2.44
C HIS A 7 3.49 6.77 2.22
N HIS A 8 2.62 5.96 2.82
CA HIS A 8 2.61 4.52 2.63
C HIS A 8 2.04 4.16 1.25
N VAL A 9 2.78 3.38 0.46
CA VAL A 9 2.32 2.84 -0.83
C VAL A 9 1.79 1.43 -0.61
N GLY A 10 0.58 1.14 -1.13
CA GLY A 10 -0.11 -0.15 -0.99
C GLY A 10 0.49 -1.32 -1.77
N LEU A 11 1.82 -1.44 -1.81
CA LEU A 11 2.54 -2.54 -2.43
C LEU A 11 3.18 -3.40 -1.34
N TYR A 12 2.86 -4.69 -1.34
CA TYR A 12 3.30 -5.60 -0.29
C TYR A 12 3.93 -6.87 -0.88
N ALA A 13 4.85 -7.45 -0.12
CA ALA A 13 5.40 -8.77 -0.39
C ALA A 13 5.17 -9.67 0.83
N TYR A 14 4.53 -10.82 0.62
CA TYR A 14 4.19 -11.74 1.69
C TYR A 14 4.72 -13.14 1.42
N ARG A 15 5.02 -13.87 2.50
CA ARG A 15 5.16 -15.32 2.44
C ARG A 15 3.78 -15.95 2.34
N VAL A 16 3.61 -16.96 1.48
CA VAL A 16 2.34 -17.67 1.31
C VAL A 16 1.82 -18.24 2.64
N SER A 17 2.71 -18.82 3.46
CA SER A 17 2.36 -19.34 4.78
C SER A 17 1.80 -18.26 5.71
N PHE A 18 2.37 -17.05 5.66
CA PHE A 18 1.88 -15.93 6.45
C PHE A 18 0.52 -15.45 5.95
N LEU A 19 0.28 -15.34 4.64
CA LEU A 19 -1.04 -14.94 4.11
C LEU A 19 -2.16 -15.87 4.57
N ARG A 20 -1.91 -17.19 4.56
CA ARG A 20 -2.87 -18.18 5.05
C ARG A 20 -3.20 -17.99 6.52
N LEU A 21 -2.17 -17.75 7.35
CA LEU A 21 -2.36 -17.47 8.76
C LEU A 21 -3.06 -16.12 9.01
N PHE A 22 -2.65 -15.07 8.30
CA PHE A 22 -3.16 -13.71 8.44
C PHE A 22 -4.66 -13.64 8.16
N ALA A 23 -5.13 -14.37 7.14
CA ALA A 23 -6.55 -14.50 6.82
C ALA A 23 -7.39 -15.14 7.94
N CYS A 24 -6.77 -15.94 8.82
CA CYS A 24 -7.44 -16.57 9.97
C CYS A 24 -7.41 -15.72 11.24
N LEU A 25 -6.62 -14.65 11.29
CA LEU A 25 -6.57 -13.76 12.46
C LEU A 25 -7.87 -12.95 12.54
N SER A 26 -8.41 -12.82 13.75
CA SER A 26 -9.55 -11.94 13.98
C SER A 26 -9.17 -10.49 13.68
N PRO A 27 -10.08 -9.66 13.14
CA PRO A 27 -9.79 -8.25 12.92
C PRO A 27 -9.37 -7.55 14.20
N ALA A 28 -8.31 -6.74 14.15
CA ALA A 28 -7.85 -6.00 15.31
C ALA A 28 -8.81 -4.83 15.61
N PRO A 29 -9.01 -4.43 16.88
CA PRO A 29 -9.82 -3.26 17.19
C PRO A 29 -9.35 -2.00 16.45
N ILE A 30 -8.03 -1.76 16.41
CA ILE A 30 -7.44 -0.57 15.78
C ILE A 30 -7.59 -0.57 14.26
N GLU A 31 -7.56 -1.74 13.61
CA GLU A 31 -7.78 -1.87 12.17
C GLU A 31 -9.14 -1.29 11.77
N ARG A 32 -10.18 -1.47 12.59
CA ARG A 32 -11.52 -0.93 12.31
C ARG A 32 -11.61 0.58 12.50
N HIS A 33 -10.90 1.12 13.48
CA HIS A 33 -10.93 2.57 13.77
C HIS A 33 -10.19 3.35 12.68
N GLU A 34 -9.05 2.83 12.23
CA GLU A 34 -8.21 3.47 11.22
C GLU A 34 -8.57 3.05 9.78
N ALA A 35 -9.40 2.01 9.61
CA ALA A 35 -9.65 1.35 8.33
C ALA A 35 -8.38 0.87 7.62
N LEU A 36 -7.41 0.34 8.39
CA LEU A 36 -6.10 -0.12 7.91
C LEU A 36 -5.84 -1.59 8.26
N GLU A 37 -5.95 -2.48 7.27
CA GLU A 37 -5.78 -3.94 7.43
C GLU A 37 -4.40 -4.33 7.98
N GLN A 38 -3.33 -3.64 7.55
CA GLN A 38 -1.97 -3.95 7.96
C GLN A 38 -1.74 -3.80 9.47
N LEU A 39 -2.58 -3.04 10.18
CA LEU A 39 -2.52 -2.92 11.63
C LEU A 39 -2.86 -4.24 12.34
N ARG A 40 -3.62 -5.14 11.71
CA ARG A 40 -3.89 -6.48 12.24
C ARG A 40 -2.59 -7.26 12.44
N ALA A 41 -1.65 -7.16 11.50
CA ALA A 41 -0.37 -7.86 11.62
C ALA A 41 0.42 -7.35 12.82
N LEU A 42 0.49 -6.03 12.98
CA LEU A 42 1.19 -5.38 14.10
C LEU A 42 0.53 -5.72 15.45
N TRP A 43 -0.80 -5.73 15.51
CA TRP A 43 -1.57 -6.08 16.70
C TRP A 43 -1.24 -7.47 17.23
N TYR A 44 -1.11 -8.47 16.35
CA TYR A 44 -0.74 -9.84 16.70
C TYR A 44 0.78 -10.06 16.84
N GLY A 45 1.58 -9.00 16.90
CA GLY A 45 3.01 -9.06 17.18
C GLY A 45 3.90 -9.38 15.98
N TYR A 46 3.35 -9.40 14.76
CA TYR A 46 4.15 -9.55 13.54
C TYR A 46 4.83 -8.22 13.17
N ARG A 47 5.93 -8.33 12.43
CA ARG A 47 6.70 -7.17 11.97
C ARG A 47 6.51 -6.95 10.48
N ILE A 48 6.39 -5.69 10.08
CA ILE A 48 6.34 -5.27 8.68
C ILE A 48 7.65 -4.56 8.36
N ALA A 49 8.41 -5.09 7.41
CA ALA A 49 9.56 -4.38 6.86
C ALA A 49 9.06 -3.31 5.88
N VAL A 50 9.57 -2.09 6.02
CA VAL A 50 9.23 -0.96 5.13
C VAL A 50 10.50 -0.51 4.44
N VAL A 51 10.42 -0.28 3.13
CA VAL A 51 11.53 0.21 2.30
C VAL A 51 11.16 1.54 1.67
N ARG A 52 12.13 2.45 1.57
CA ARG A 52 11.93 3.74 0.91
C ARG A 52 12.08 3.59 -0.60
N LEU A 53 11.13 4.13 -1.35
CA LEU A 53 11.23 4.24 -2.80
C LEU A 53 12.11 5.45 -3.17
N MET A 54 12.92 5.29 -4.23
CA MET A 54 13.72 6.39 -4.79
C MET A 54 12.83 7.42 -5.48
N THR A 55 11.74 6.96 -6.10
CA THR A 55 10.75 7.77 -6.80
C THR A 55 9.35 7.27 -6.44
N ALA A 56 8.39 8.19 -6.32
CA ALA A 56 7.00 7.81 -6.13
C ALA A 56 6.48 7.02 -7.35
N PRO A 57 5.63 5.99 -7.15
CA PRO A 57 4.98 5.31 -8.25
C PRO A 57 3.98 6.23 -8.94
N LEU A 58 3.60 5.89 -10.17
CA LEU A 58 2.43 6.50 -10.79
C LEU A 58 1.19 6.20 -9.92
N PRO A 59 0.28 7.18 -9.77
CA PRO A 59 -0.99 6.93 -9.07
C PRO A 59 -1.80 5.85 -9.80
N GLY A 60 -2.71 5.21 -9.05
CA GLY A 60 -3.70 4.31 -9.63
C GLY A 60 -4.66 5.03 -10.59
N VAL A 61 -5.40 4.26 -11.37
CA VAL A 61 -6.48 4.78 -12.23
C VAL A 61 -7.80 4.49 -11.54
N ASP A 62 -8.38 5.50 -10.91
CA ASP A 62 -9.64 5.39 -10.18
C ASP A 62 -10.76 6.25 -10.82
N THR A 63 -10.40 7.22 -11.66
CA THR A 63 -11.30 8.14 -12.37
C THR A 63 -11.07 8.15 -13.89
N PRO A 64 -12.06 8.59 -14.71
CA PRO A 64 -11.85 8.82 -16.15
C PRO A 64 -10.65 9.72 -16.45
N GLU A 65 -10.42 10.74 -15.64
CA GLU A 65 -9.31 11.69 -15.78
C GLU A 65 -7.96 11.01 -15.50
N ASP A 66 -7.89 10.02 -14.60
CA ASP A 66 -6.69 9.22 -14.39
C ASP A 66 -6.35 8.37 -15.62
N LEU A 67 -7.36 7.83 -16.29
CA LEU A 67 -7.18 7.05 -17.50
C LEU A 67 -6.63 7.93 -18.64
N GLU A 68 -7.19 9.12 -18.83
CA GLU A 68 -6.70 10.08 -19.82
C GLU A 68 -5.23 10.45 -19.57
N ARG A 69 -4.88 10.74 -18.31
CA ARG A 69 -3.49 11.00 -17.89
C ARG A 69 -2.57 9.83 -18.21
N LEU A 70 -2.99 8.60 -17.92
CA LEU A 70 -2.21 7.41 -18.22
C LEU A 70 -2.01 7.22 -19.73
N CYS A 71 -3.07 7.38 -20.53
CA CYS A 71 -3.02 7.27 -21.99
C CYS A 71 -2.04 8.28 -22.62
N MET A 72 -2.06 9.54 -22.17
CA MET A 72 -1.11 10.55 -22.63
C MET A 72 0.34 10.20 -22.27
N ALA A 73 0.57 9.76 -21.03
CA ALA A 73 1.91 9.35 -20.57
C ALA A 73 2.42 8.13 -21.33
N TRP A 74 1.54 7.17 -21.64
CA TRP A 74 1.88 5.96 -22.38
C TRP A 74 2.25 6.25 -23.84
N ALA A 75 1.47 7.09 -24.53
CA ALA A 75 1.74 7.48 -25.91
C ALA A 75 3.12 8.13 -26.07
N THR A 76 3.54 8.94 -25.09
CA THR A 76 4.86 9.58 -25.05
C THR A 76 6.02 8.58 -24.85
N ARG A 77 5.74 7.40 -24.31
CA ARG A 77 6.75 6.41 -23.94
C ARG A 77 6.98 5.32 -25.00
N VAL A 78 6.01 5.14 -25.89
CA VAL A 78 6.04 4.14 -26.98
C VAL A 78 6.46 4.76 -28.33
N ALA A 79 6.39 6.09 -28.45
CA ALA A 79 6.98 6.85 -29.56
C ALA A 79 8.50 7.02 -29.37
#